data_AF-A0A3M1J4Y1-F1
#
_entry.id   AF-A0A3M1J4Y1-F1
#
_cell.length_a   1.000
_cell.length_b   1.000
_cell.length_c   1.000
_cell.angle_alpha   90.00
_cell.angle_beta   90.00
_cell.angle_gamma   90.00
#
_symmetry.space_group_name_H-M   'P 1'
#
loop_
_entity.id
_entity.type
_entity.pdbx_description
1 polymer ?
#
loop_
_entity_poly.entity_id
_entity_poly.type
_entity_poly.pdbx_seq_one_letter_code
_entity_poly.pdbx_strand_id
1 'polypeptide(L)'
;MNSKIYTGAVSHARSWPTAHKFSYPVYTYAFDLAELPVLERLSPWFGYNRLRPVSLRDADYFAPGPGSILEKTREFLNQHVNHAVDVARIQLVTAARFFNYVFNPVSFFYCYRADGGLQYILAHVNNTFGETHIYLLRDPLPGGAASFTRFQIGKDFH
;
A
#
# COMPACT_ATOMS: atom_id res chain seq x y z
N MET A 1 -6.88 -17.41 5.26
CA MET A 1 -6.14 -16.68 4.21
C MET A 1 -6.86 -15.37 3.96
N ASN A 2 -6.22 -14.26 4.36
CA ASN A 2 -6.74 -12.90 4.24
C ASN A 2 -6.26 -12.22 2.96
N SER A 3 -5.16 -12.70 2.38
CA SER A 3 -4.57 -12.15 1.17
C SER A 3 -5.43 -12.38 -0.08
N LYS A 4 -5.53 -11.37 -0.95
CA LYS A 4 -6.43 -11.34 -2.12
C LYS A 4 -5.78 -10.64 -3.32
N ILE A 5 -6.34 -10.86 -4.50
CA ILE A 5 -6.04 -10.09 -5.71
C ILE A 5 -7.28 -9.29 -6.06
N TYR A 6 -7.13 -7.99 -6.24
CA TYR A 6 -8.18 -7.11 -6.72
C TYR A 6 -7.98 -6.83 -8.21
N THR A 7 -9.09 -6.85 -8.94
CA THR A 7 -9.17 -6.44 -10.33
C THR A 7 -9.96 -5.14 -10.40
N GLY A 8 -9.54 -4.22 -11.26
CA GLY A 8 -10.20 -2.93 -11.42
C GLY A 8 -9.79 -2.23 -12.69
N ALA A 9 -10.14 -0.96 -12.79
CA ALA A 9 -9.70 -0.09 -13.87
C ALA A 9 -9.21 1.24 -13.31
N VAL A 10 -8.14 1.77 -13.90
CA VAL A 10 -7.67 3.13 -13.64
C VAL A 10 -8.10 3.99 -14.82
N SER A 11 -8.83 5.07 -14.52
CA SER A 11 -9.20 6.07 -15.51
C SER A 11 -8.44 7.37 -15.27
N HIS A 12 -7.77 7.87 -16.30
CA HIS A 12 -7.17 9.19 -16.30
C HIS A 12 -8.02 10.12 -17.14
N ALA A 13 -8.29 11.33 -16.63
CA ALA A 13 -8.99 12.37 -17.34
C ALA A 13 -8.24 13.69 -17.14
N ARG A 14 -7.77 14.28 -18.25
CA ARG A 14 -7.23 15.64 -18.30
C ARG A 14 -8.21 16.49 -19.10
N SER A 15 -8.63 17.62 -18.54
CA SER A 15 -9.59 18.54 -19.17
C SER A 15 -8.94 19.68 -19.95
N TRP A 16 -7.66 19.97 -19.72
CA TRP A 16 -6.93 21.08 -20.35
C TRP A 16 -5.46 20.69 -20.62
N PRO A 17 -4.82 21.10 -21.74
CA PRO A 17 -5.32 21.98 -22.81
C PRO A 17 -6.28 21.32 -23.80
N THR A 18 -6.23 19.99 -23.91
CA THR A 18 -7.18 19.19 -24.70
C THR A 18 -7.77 18.10 -23.82
N ALA A 19 -9.06 17.83 -23.95
CA ALA A 19 -9.73 16.78 -23.21
C ALA A 19 -9.20 15.40 -23.65
N HIS A 20 -8.49 14.72 -22.76
CA HIS A 20 -8.02 13.35 -22.96
C HIS A 20 -8.52 12.48 -21.81
N LYS A 21 -9.23 11.41 -22.15
CA LYS A 21 -9.68 10.40 -21.20
C LYS A 21 -9.27 9.03 -21.69
N PHE A 22 -8.58 8.28 -20.85
CA PHE A 22 -8.22 6.89 -21.11
C PHE A 22 -8.48 6.05 -19.87
N SER A 23 -8.83 4.78 -20.06
CA SER A 23 -9.07 3.84 -18.99
C SER A 23 -8.43 2.51 -19.35
N TYR A 24 -7.76 1.88 -18.39
CA TYR A 24 -7.10 0.59 -18.59
C TYR A 24 -7.29 -0.30 -17.36
N PRO A 25 -7.34 -1.63 -17.54
CA PRO A 25 -7.45 -2.56 -16.44
C PRO A 25 -6.20 -2.52 -15.56
N VAL A 26 -6.39 -2.70 -14.26
CA VAL A 26 -5.32 -2.83 -13.27
C VAL A 26 -5.58 -4.03 -12.38
N TYR A 27 -4.50 -4.65 -11.93
CA TYR A 27 -4.51 -5.69 -10.91
C TYR A 27 -3.69 -5.18 -9.73
N THR A 28 -4.23 -5.26 -8.53
CA THR A 28 -3.51 -4.95 -7.30
C THR A 28 -3.59 -6.13 -6.35
N TYR A 29 -2.53 -6.34 -5.60
CA TYR A 29 -2.46 -7.39 -4.59
C TYR A 29 -2.77 -6.79 -3.24
N ALA A 30 -3.57 -7.49 -2.45
CA ALA A 30 -3.86 -7.16 -1.07
C ALA A 30 -3.28 -8.24 -0.18
N PHE A 31 -2.03 -8.07 0.24
CA PHE A 31 -1.32 -9.03 1.08
C PHE A 31 -1.58 -8.76 2.56
N ASP A 32 -2.00 -9.78 3.31
CA ASP A 32 -1.80 -9.75 4.75
C ASP A 32 -0.31 -9.95 5.01
N LEU A 33 0.34 -8.97 5.63
CA LEU A 33 1.79 -8.98 5.81
C LEU A 33 2.25 -10.16 6.68
N ALA A 34 1.41 -10.65 7.59
CA ALA A 34 1.72 -11.83 8.40
C ALA A 34 1.70 -13.14 7.57
N GLU A 35 1.03 -13.15 6.43
CA GLU A 35 0.90 -14.33 5.56
C GLU A 35 2.04 -14.45 4.53
N LEU A 36 2.87 -13.42 4.32
CA LEU A 36 3.91 -13.40 3.29
C LEU A 36 4.86 -14.62 3.31
N PRO A 37 5.38 -15.07 4.49
CA PRO A 37 6.24 -16.26 4.53
C PRO A 37 5.51 -17.55 4.18
N VAL A 38 4.19 -17.60 4.39
CA VAL A 38 3.36 -18.76 4.05
C VAL A 38 3.03 -18.76 2.55
N LEU A 39 2.66 -17.59 2.00
CA LEU A 39 2.36 -17.44 0.57
C LEU A 39 3.53 -17.85 -0.33
N GLU A 40 4.75 -17.54 0.08
CA GLU A 40 5.97 -17.96 -0.61
C GLU A 40 6.08 -19.49 -0.74
N ARG A 41 5.62 -20.24 0.28
CA ARG A 41 5.66 -21.70 0.28
C ARG A 41 4.52 -22.32 -0.52
N LEU A 42 3.41 -21.60 -0.67
CA LEU A 42 2.20 -22.09 -1.34
C LEU A 42 2.27 -22.00 -2.86
N SER A 43 3.09 -21.09 -3.41
CA SER A 43 3.17 -20.90 -4.86
C SER A 43 4.60 -20.68 -5.35
N PRO A 44 5.09 -21.48 -6.31
CA PRO A 44 6.40 -21.26 -6.91
C PRO A 44 6.45 -20.00 -7.80
N TRP A 45 5.32 -19.36 -8.06
CA TRP A 45 5.22 -18.15 -8.88
C TRP A 45 5.37 -16.86 -8.05
N PHE A 46 5.18 -16.95 -6.72
CA PHE A 46 5.30 -15.83 -5.80
C PHE A 46 6.58 -15.93 -4.97
N GLY A 47 7.30 -14.82 -4.84
CA GLY A 47 8.51 -14.73 -4.03
C GLY A 47 8.47 -13.55 -3.06
N TYR A 48 8.65 -13.82 -1.77
CA TYR A 48 8.93 -12.80 -0.77
C TYR A 48 10.45 -12.68 -0.58
N ASN A 49 11.01 -11.50 -0.86
CA ASN A 49 12.46 -11.25 -0.92
C ASN A 49 13.25 -12.21 -1.83
N ARG A 50 12.60 -12.80 -2.83
CA ARG A 50 13.21 -13.77 -3.76
C ARG A 50 12.85 -13.45 -5.21
N LEU A 51 13.72 -13.84 -6.12
CA LEU A 51 13.50 -13.69 -7.55
C LEU A 51 12.49 -14.73 -8.04
N ARG A 52 11.26 -14.27 -8.32
CA ARG A 52 10.16 -15.06 -8.89
C ARG A 52 9.36 -14.18 -9.87
N PRO A 53 8.52 -14.76 -10.75
CA PRO A 53 7.72 -14.00 -11.71
C PRO A 53 6.87 -12.92 -11.04
N VAL A 54 6.23 -13.22 -9.91
CA VAL A 54 5.63 -12.21 -9.02
C VAL A 54 6.45 -12.14 -7.76
N SER A 55 6.88 -10.95 -7.33
CA SER A 55 7.64 -10.82 -6.09
C SER A 55 7.36 -9.54 -5.31
N LEU A 56 7.59 -9.63 -4.00
CA LEU A 56 7.52 -8.53 -3.05
C LEU A 56 8.86 -8.47 -2.32
N ARG A 57 9.47 -7.28 -2.18
CA ARG A 57 10.72 -7.14 -1.42
C ARG A 57 10.62 -6.05 -0.37
N ASP A 58 11.23 -6.29 0.79
CA ASP A 58 11.25 -5.32 1.89
C ASP A 58 12.01 -4.03 1.57
N ALA A 59 12.93 -4.08 0.60
CA ALA A 59 13.69 -2.93 0.14
C ALA A 59 12.85 -1.95 -0.68
N ASP A 60 11.65 -2.33 -1.12
CA ASP A 60 10.77 -1.48 -1.95
C ASP A 60 9.85 -0.58 -1.12
N TYR A 61 9.81 -0.80 0.19
CA TYR A 61 8.87 -0.16 1.10
C TYR A 61 9.63 0.47 2.26
N PHE A 62 9.27 1.73 2.55
CA PHE A 62 9.93 2.57 3.55
C PHE A 62 11.41 2.81 3.23
N ALA A 63 12.11 3.50 4.12
CA ALA A 63 13.53 3.77 3.96
C ALA A 63 14.35 2.45 3.87
N PRO A 64 15.46 2.45 3.10
CA PRO A 64 16.41 1.36 3.12
C PRO A 64 16.88 1.06 4.54
N GLY A 65 16.82 -0.21 4.94
CA GLY A 65 17.12 -0.63 6.29
C GLY A 65 16.72 -2.08 6.53
N PRO A 66 17.23 -2.68 7.63
CA PRO A 66 16.84 -4.02 8.03
C PRO A 66 15.36 -4.08 8.42
N GLY A 67 14.82 -5.30 8.47
CA GLY A 67 13.44 -5.56 8.90
C GLY A 67 12.49 -5.81 7.74
N SER A 68 11.45 -6.58 8.05
CA SER A 68 10.32 -6.86 7.17
C SER A 68 9.44 -5.64 6.97
N ILE A 69 8.66 -5.62 5.88
CA ILE A 69 7.62 -4.59 5.66
C ILE A 69 6.71 -4.45 6.88
N LEU A 70 6.36 -5.56 7.55
CA LEU A 70 5.51 -5.55 8.73
C LEU A 70 6.16 -4.79 9.90
N GLU A 71 7.44 -5.07 10.17
CA GLU A 71 8.20 -4.42 11.24
C GLU A 71 8.37 -2.93 10.96
N LYS A 72 8.79 -2.58 9.74
CA LYS A 72 8.93 -1.17 9.30
C LYS A 72 7.63 -0.39 9.42
N THR A 73 6.51 -1.03 9.08
CA THR A 73 5.19 -0.39 9.21
C THR A 73 4.84 -0.12 10.68
N ARG A 74 5.09 -1.09 11.57
CA ARG A 74 4.85 -0.92 13.01
C ARG A 74 5.75 0.13 13.62
N GLU A 75 7.03 0.16 13.24
CA GLU A 75 7.98 1.17 13.66
C GLU A 75 7.54 2.56 13.22
N PHE A 76 7.17 2.73 11.94
CA PHE A 76 6.65 3.99 11.43
C PHE A 76 5.44 4.47 12.23
N LEU A 77 4.48 3.58 12.50
CA LEU A 77 3.31 3.93 13.31
C LEU A 77 3.74 4.37 14.71
N ASN A 78 4.56 3.58 15.42
CA ASN A 78 5.02 3.90 16.78
C ASN A 78 5.74 5.26 16.87
N GLN A 79 6.47 5.66 15.82
CA GLN A 79 7.15 6.96 15.78
C GLN A 79 6.19 8.14 15.57
N HIS A 80 5.05 7.92 14.91
CA HIS A 80 4.14 9.00 14.52
C HIS A 80 2.88 9.07 15.38
N VAL A 81 2.46 7.99 16.04
CA VAL A 81 1.30 7.98 16.95
C VAL A 81 1.75 8.17 18.41
N ASN A 82 0.97 8.91 19.19
CA ASN A 82 1.30 9.22 20.59
C ASN A 82 0.98 8.10 21.59
N HIS A 83 0.47 6.96 21.13
CA HIS A 83 0.00 5.86 21.97
C HIS A 83 0.50 4.51 21.42
N ALA A 84 0.56 3.49 22.28
CA ALA A 84 0.91 2.15 21.86
C ALA A 84 0.03 1.69 20.70
N VAL A 85 0.65 1.27 19.60
CA VAL A 85 -0.03 0.83 18.39
C VAL A 85 -0.71 -0.52 18.63
N ASP A 86 -2.02 -0.50 18.84
CA ASP A 86 -2.89 -1.69 18.96
C ASP A 86 -3.34 -2.23 17.58
N VAL A 87 -2.38 -2.38 16.66
CA VAL A 87 -2.64 -2.88 15.31
C VAL A 87 -2.40 -4.39 15.28
N ALA A 88 -3.51 -5.13 15.20
CA ALA A 88 -3.50 -6.58 15.16
C ALA A 88 -3.15 -7.13 13.77
N ARG A 89 -3.59 -6.43 12.70
CA ARG A 89 -3.39 -6.88 11.32
C ARG A 89 -3.05 -5.72 10.39
N ILE A 90 -2.12 -5.95 9.47
CA ILE A 90 -1.74 -4.99 8.44
C ILE A 90 -1.93 -5.63 7.07
N GLN A 91 -2.80 -5.04 6.25
CA GLN A 91 -2.99 -5.42 4.86
C GLN A 91 -2.35 -4.40 3.92
N LEU A 92 -1.41 -4.86 3.11
CA LEU A 92 -0.75 -4.07 2.08
C LEU A 92 -1.47 -4.23 0.74
N VAL A 93 -2.03 -3.14 0.23
CA VAL A 93 -2.57 -3.05 -1.13
C VAL A 93 -1.53 -2.38 -2.03
N THR A 94 -0.98 -3.13 -2.97
CA THR A 94 0.18 -2.69 -3.78
C THR A 94 0.20 -3.35 -5.17
N ALA A 95 0.97 -2.77 -6.09
CA ALA A 95 1.44 -3.46 -7.28
C ALA A 95 2.72 -4.24 -6.95
N ALA A 96 2.66 -5.57 -7.01
CA ALA A 96 3.84 -6.42 -6.83
C ALA A 96 4.76 -6.33 -8.06
N ARG A 97 6.04 -6.69 -7.89
CA ARG A 97 6.97 -6.82 -9.02
C ARG A 97 6.52 -7.92 -9.95
N PHE A 98 6.58 -7.65 -11.24
CA PHE A 98 6.40 -8.64 -12.29
C PHE A 98 7.70 -8.77 -13.10
N PHE A 99 8.25 -9.98 -13.18
CA PHE A 99 9.60 -10.25 -13.70
C PHE A 99 10.65 -9.27 -13.16
N ASN A 100 10.57 -8.99 -11.86
CA ASN A 100 11.46 -8.08 -11.13
C ASN A 100 11.40 -6.60 -11.55
N TYR A 101 10.48 -6.21 -12.43
CA TYR A 101 10.14 -4.84 -12.74
C TYR A 101 8.89 -4.42 -11.96
N VAL A 102 8.84 -3.17 -11.49
CA VAL A 102 7.64 -2.61 -10.85
C VAL A 102 7.53 -1.13 -11.12
N PHE A 103 6.32 -0.72 -11.52
CA PHE A 103 5.89 0.66 -11.46
C PHE A 103 4.77 0.77 -10.43
N ASN A 104 5.13 1.20 -9.23
CA ASN A 104 4.23 1.25 -8.08
C ASN A 104 4.17 2.68 -7.52
N PRO A 105 3.30 3.55 -8.09
CA PRO A 105 3.23 4.94 -7.71
C PRO A 105 2.66 5.13 -6.29
N VAL A 106 1.84 4.20 -5.82
CA VAL A 106 1.28 4.26 -4.46
C VAL A 106 0.96 2.86 -3.93
N SER A 107 1.27 2.66 -2.65
CA SER A 107 0.85 1.50 -1.87
C SER A 107 0.12 1.92 -0.62
N PHE A 108 -0.91 1.17 -0.25
CA PHE A 108 -1.74 1.47 0.91
C PHE A 108 -1.59 0.40 1.98
N PHE A 109 -1.32 0.80 3.21
CA PHE A 109 -1.26 -0.08 4.38
C PHE A 109 -2.49 0.14 5.23
N TYR A 110 -3.43 -0.79 5.18
CA TYR A 110 -4.62 -0.79 6.02
C TYR A 110 -4.31 -1.49 7.34
N CYS A 111 -4.35 -0.72 8.42
CA CYS A 111 -4.01 -1.19 9.76
C CYS A 111 -5.30 -1.40 10.54
N TYR A 112 -5.57 -2.64 10.94
CA TYR A 112 -6.79 -3.06 11.62
C TYR A 112 -6.52 -3.39 13.09
N ARG A 113 -7.49 -3.07 13.94
CA ARG A 113 -7.55 -3.50 15.34
C ARG A 113 -7.95 -4.98 15.44
N ALA A 114 -7.85 -5.55 16.64
CA ALA A 114 -8.25 -6.93 16.90
C ALA A 114 -9.74 -7.23 16.65
N ASP A 115 -10.61 -6.23 16.81
CA ASP A 115 -12.05 -6.31 16.51
C ASP A 115 -12.37 -6.21 15.01
N GLY A 116 -11.34 -6.03 14.15
CA GLY A 116 -11.49 -5.87 12.71
C GLY A 116 -11.75 -4.42 12.25
N GLY A 117 -11.89 -3.47 13.16
CA GLY A 117 -12.03 -2.06 12.86
C GLY A 117 -10.79 -1.48 12.19
N LEU A 118 -10.97 -0.69 11.13
CA LEU A 118 -9.88 0.03 10.47
C LEU A 118 -9.42 1.19 11.37
N GLN A 119 -8.15 1.16 11.77
CA GLN A 119 -7.57 2.15 12.69
C GLN A 119 -6.77 3.22 11.97
N TYR A 120 -5.91 2.81 11.04
CA TYR A 120 -5.04 3.72 10.29
C TYR A 120 -4.91 3.28 8.84
N ILE A 121 -4.67 4.24 7.95
CA ILE A 121 -4.23 3.98 6.58
C ILE A 121 -2.92 4.72 6.36
N LEU A 122 -1.88 4.02 5.90
CA LEU A 122 -0.69 4.68 5.37
C LEU A 122 -0.74 4.66 3.85
N ALA A 123 -0.53 5.82 3.22
CA ALA A 123 -0.32 5.93 1.78
C ALA A 123 1.18 6.15 1.52
N HIS A 124 1.86 5.11 1.07
CA HIS A 124 3.25 5.13 0.64
C HIS A 124 3.32 5.49 -0.84
N VAL A 125 3.64 6.74 -1.13
CA VAL A 125 3.63 7.31 -2.47
C VAL A 125 5.06 7.44 -2.98
N ASN A 126 5.31 6.93 -4.18
CA ASN A 126 6.59 7.03 -4.87
C ASN A 126 6.45 7.95 -6.09
N ASN A 127 7.39 8.89 -6.25
CA ASN A 127 7.45 9.76 -7.43
C ASN A 127 8.42 9.19 -8.49
N THR A 128 8.27 9.64 -9.74
CA THR A 128 9.17 9.29 -10.85
C THR A 128 10.60 9.79 -10.66
N PHE A 129 10.81 10.74 -9.75
CA PHE A 129 12.15 11.26 -9.38
C PHE A 129 12.84 10.46 -8.26
N GLY A 130 12.24 9.35 -7.81
CA GLY A 130 12.84 8.47 -6.80
C GLY A 130 12.59 8.90 -5.35
N GLU A 131 11.81 9.95 -5.13
CA GLU A 131 11.35 10.36 -3.81
C GLU A 131 10.20 9.47 -3.32
N THR A 132 10.23 9.13 -2.03
CA THR A 132 9.22 8.33 -1.35
C THR A 132 8.67 9.11 -0.16
N HIS A 133 7.35 9.26 -0.11
CA HIS A 133 6.66 9.91 1.01
C HIS A 133 5.60 8.99 1.59
N ILE A 134 5.41 9.05 2.90
CA ILE A 134 4.46 8.21 3.63
C ILE A 134 3.47 9.12 4.34
N TYR A 135 2.23 9.12 3.87
CA TYR A 135 1.15 9.88 4.47
C TYR A 135 0.34 9.00 5.40
N LEU A 136 0.17 9.44 6.64
CA LEU A 136 -0.67 8.76 7.62
C LEU A 136 -2.06 9.40 7.64
N LEU A 137 -3.04 8.68 7.12
CA LEU A 137 -4.43 9.11 7.03
C LEU A 137 -5.15 8.73 8.34
N ARG A 138 -5.42 9.72 9.19
CA ARG A 138 -6.09 9.53 10.50
C ARG A 138 -7.46 10.17 10.59
N ASP A 139 -7.60 11.37 10.02
CA ASP A 139 -8.76 12.21 10.21
C ASP A 139 -9.56 12.29 8.91
N PRO A 140 -10.62 11.47 8.76
CA PRO A 140 -11.47 11.54 7.58
C PRO A 140 -12.26 12.84 7.59
N LEU A 141 -12.42 13.44 6.40
CA LEU A 141 -13.26 14.61 6.21
C LEU A 141 -14.73 14.27 6.46
N PRO A 142 -15.50 15.15 7.14
CA PRO A 142 -16.93 14.99 7.28
C PRO A 142 -17.63 15.07 5.91
N GLY A 143 -18.74 14.33 5.75
CA GLY A 143 -19.54 14.34 4.52
C GLY A 143 -19.16 13.27 3.49
N GLY A 144 -18.36 12.27 3.86
CA GLY A 144 -18.24 11.04 3.07
C GLY A 144 -19.61 10.36 2.95
N ALA A 145 -19.98 9.90 1.75
CA ALA A 145 -21.12 9.00 1.61
C ALA A 145 -20.85 7.70 2.38
N ALA A 146 -21.89 6.96 2.78
CA ALA A 146 -21.75 5.74 3.60
C ALA A 146 -20.76 4.69 3.05
N SER A 147 -20.43 4.76 1.76
CA SER A 147 -19.49 3.86 1.06
C SER A 147 -18.10 4.46 0.80
N PHE A 148 -17.83 5.72 1.14
CA PHE A 148 -16.57 6.39 0.81
C PHE A 148 -16.05 7.26 1.96
N THR A 149 -14.81 6.98 2.37
CA THR A 149 -14.07 7.82 3.31
C THR A 149 -13.13 8.73 2.53
N ARG A 150 -13.14 10.03 2.82
CA ARG A 150 -12.28 11.02 2.17
C ARG A 150 -11.23 11.51 3.16
N PHE A 151 -9.98 11.59 2.71
CA PHE A 151 -8.88 12.21 3.44
C PHE A 151 -8.31 13.35 2.60
N GLN A 152 -7.78 14.38 3.26
CA GLN A 152 -7.06 15.46 2.61
C GLN A 152 -5.84 15.80 3.45
N ILE A 153 -4.67 15.79 2.80
CA ILE A 153 -3.39 16.10 3.42
C ILE A 153 -2.68 17.10 2.51
N GLY A 154 -1.86 17.97 3.09
CA GLY A 154 -0.98 18.87 2.33
C GLY A 154 -0.08 18.06 1.39
N LYS A 155 0.11 18.55 0.16
CA LYS A 155 1.04 17.92 -0.77
C LYS A 155 2.46 18.31 -0.36
N ASP A 156 3.22 17.34 0.12
CA ASP A 156 4.64 17.53 0.50
C ASP A 156 5.64 17.21 -0.64
N PHE A 157 5.16 16.89 -1.85
CA PHE A 157 6.01 16.67 -3.02
C PHE A 157 6.41 17.98 -3.69
N HIS A 158 7.69 18.12 -4.03
CA HIS A 158 8.24 19.19 -4.86
C HIS A 158 8.13 18.89 -6.36
#